data_AF-A0A4Q3DA83-F1
#
_entry.id   AF-A0A4Q3DA83-F1
#
_cell.length_a   1.000
_cell.length_b   1.000
_cell.length_c   1.000
_cell.angle_alpha   90.00
_cell.angle_beta   90.00
_cell.angle_gamma   90.00
#
_symmetry.space_group_name_H-M   'P 1'
#
loop_
_entity.id
_entity.type
_entity.pdbx_description
1 polymer ?
#
loop_
_entity_poly.entity_id
_entity_poly.type
_entity_poly.pdbx_seq_one_letter_code
_entity_poly.pdbx_strand_id
1 'polypeptide(L)'
;MLKNGVLFKEGSFSVNLLPHQNKEVKLVLPKVKPQEGDEYQLNVFAYSKQARNLLEANHEIAREQFKLTPDAFFTTKKSSSKEALKVVKNDTKISFTSGSLSGEFDVRQGKLTRYGLNNNQWMMQFPQPYFWRAPTDNDFGNQMPALMGVWRTAHVNRSVKQVTVGGQTAAGLPIHVQYNLSNVDVPYTVDYLIQNDGSIKITAAIDMTGKNLPELPRFGMRMELPETYKNLSYYGRGPWENYSDRNTASFIRQYQDQVENQYADSYIRPQES
;
A
#
# COMPACT_ATOMS: atom_id res chain seq x y z
N MET A 1 19.94 -12.88 5.55
CA MET A 1 19.52 -12.56 4.18
C MET A 1 18.10 -13.07 3.96
N LEU A 2 17.24 -12.22 3.43
CA LEU A 2 15.86 -12.53 3.09
C LEU A 2 15.70 -12.61 1.57
N LYS A 3 14.75 -13.44 1.11
CA LYS A 3 14.22 -13.46 -0.25
C LYS A 3 12.74 -13.13 -0.17
N ASN A 4 12.28 -12.06 -0.81
CA ASN A 4 10.88 -11.59 -0.79
C ASN A 4 10.31 -11.52 0.64
N GLY A 5 11.12 -10.98 1.57
CA GLY A 5 10.75 -10.84 2.98
C GLY A 5 10.81 -12.10 3.85
N VAL A 6 11.11 -13.27 3.26
CA VAL A 6 11.21 -14.56 3.96
C VAL A 6 12.67 -14.92 4.20
N LEU A 7 12.99 -15.55 5.34
CA LEU A 7 14.35 -15.99 5.66
C LEU A 7 14.90 -16.94 4.58
N PHE A 8 15.99 -16.55 3.95
CA PHE A 8 16.66 -17.35 2.92
C PHE A 8 17.97 -17.96 3.42
N LYS A 9 18.77 -17.16 4.13
CA LYS A 9 20.02 -17.62 4.74
C LYS A 9 20.36 -16.80 5.96
N GLU A 10 20.81 -17.47 7.01
CA GLU A 10 21.37 -16.88 8.21
C GLU A 10 22.79 -17.37 8.48
N GLY A 11 23.47 -16.64 9.35
CA GLY A 11 24.83 -16.90 9.81
C GLY A 11 25.24 -15.83 10.83
N SER A 12 26.31 -16.11 11.55
CA SER A 12 26.87 -15.19 12.55
C SER A 12 28.33 -14.88 12.23
N PHE A 13 28.79 -13.74 12.72
CA PHE A 13 30.20 -13.35 12.70
C PHE A 13 30.51 -12.62 14.00
N SER A 14 31.80 -12.54 14.36
CA SER A 14 32.26 -11.78 15.52
C SER A 14 33.20 -10.67 15.10
N VAL A 15 33.08 -9.54 15.78
CA VAL A 15 33.94 -8.37 15.62
C VAL A 15 34.46 -8.00 16.99
N ASN A 16 35.76 -7.70 17.08
CA ASN A 16 36.37 -7.11 18.26
C ASN A 16 36.97 -5.76 17.84
N LEU A 17 36.58 -4.70 18.52
CA LEU A 17 36.91 -3.32 18.23
C LEU A 17 36.95 -2.51 19.54
N LEU A 18 37.87 -1.56 19.61
CA LEU A 18 37.89 -0.55 20.67
C LEU A 18 36.90 0.59 20.33
N PRO A 19 36.49 1.41 21.32
CA PRO A 19 35.67 2.59 21.07
C PRO A 19 36.27 3.51 19.97
N HIS A 20 35.40 4.11 19.16
CA HIS A 20 35.76 5.01 18.05
C HIS A 20 36.62 4.41 16.91
N GLN A 21 36.74 3.07 16.84
CA GLN A 21 37.43 2.38 15.76
C GLN A 21 36.44 1.82 14.72
N ASN A 22 36.94 1.56 13.51
CA ASN A 22 36.22 0.87 12.45
C ASN A 22 36.95 -0.42 12.04
N LYS A 23 36.21 -1.40 11.52
CA LYS A 23 36.76 -2.63 10.94
C LYS A 23 35.88 -3.11 9.81
N GLU A 24 36.50 -3.43 8.68
CA GLU A 24 35.82 -4.08 7.57
C GLU A 24 35.59 -5.56 7.89
N VAL A 25 34.37 -6.04 7.60
CA VAL A 25 34.00 -7.45 7.71
C VAL A 25 33.49 -7.92 6.36
N LYS A 26 34.21 -8.86 5.75
CA LYS A 26 33.76 -9.50 4.51
C LYS A 26 32.80 -10.63 4.83
N LEU A 27 31.52 -10.43 4.51
CA LEU A 27 30.49 -11.45 4.67
C LEU A 27 30.51 -12.42 3.47
N VAL A 28 30.51 -13.72 3.75
CA VAL A 28 30.35 -14.75 2.71
C VAL A 28 28.86 -14.95 2.46
N LEU A 29 28.34 -14.22 1.48
CA LEU A 29 26.94 -14.34 1.05
C LEU A 29 26.78 -15.47 0.01
N PRO A 30 25.64 -16.18 0.00
CA PRO A 30 25.38 -17.19 -1.01
C PRO A 30 25.29 -16.54 -2.40
N LYS A 31 25.81 -17.22 -3.43
CA LYS A 31 25.62 -16.79 -4.82
C LYS A 31 24.14 -16.94 -5.19
N VAL A 32 23.47 -15.83 -5.47
CA VAL A 32 22.08 -15.81 -5.94
C VAL A 32 22.03 -15.51 -7.43
N LYS A 33 21.04 -16.08 -8.12
CA LYS A 33 20.66 -15.71 -9.49
C LYS A 33 19.22 -15.20 -9.42
N PRO A 34 19.00 -13.89 -9.20
CA PRO A 34 17.65 -13.34 -9.06
C PRO A 34 16.82 -13.61 -10.31
N GLN A 35 15.59 -14.06 -10.10
CA GLN A 35 14.58 -14.13 -11.16
C GLN A 35 13.74 -12.83 -11.16
N GLU A 36 12.93 -12.63 -12.21
CA GLU A 36 11.96 -11.55 -12.22
C GLU A 36 11.04 -11.66 -11.00
N GLY A 37 10.97 -10.60 -10.19
CA GLY A 37 10.17 -10.55 -8.96
C GLY A 37 10.93 -10.98 -7.70
N ASP A 38 12.17 -11.45 -7.82
CA ASP A 38 13.01 -11.72 -6.65
C ASP A 38 13.62 -10.43 -6.10
N GLU A 39 13.41 -10.19 -4.81
CA GLU A 39 14.10 -9.18 -4.00
C GLU A 39 14.93 -9.85 -2.91
N TYR A 40 16.19 -9.43 -2.74
CA TYR A 40 17.06 -9.87 -1.65
C TYR A 40 17.45 -8.72 -0.73
N GLN A 41 17.26 -8.94 0.57
CA GLN A 41 17.61 -8.00 1.64
C GLN A 41 18.62 -8.65 2.60
N LEU A 42 19.63 -7.91 3.03
CA LEU A 42 20.54 -8.31 4.09
C LEU A 42 20.18 -7.58 5.38
N ASN A 43 19.71 -8.31 6.38
CA ASN A 43 19.55 -7.77 7.72
C ASN A 43 20.79 -8.13 8.54
N VAL A 44 21.34 -7.16 9.24
CA VAL A 44 22.46 -7.32 10.16
C VAL A 44 21.98 -6.91 11.55
N PHE A 45 22.26 -7.74 12.54
CA PHE A 45 21.87 -7.53 13.93
C PHE A 45 23.09 -7.67 14.84
N ALA A 46 23.10 -6.91 15.92
CA ALA A 46 24.02 -7.08 17.03
C ALA A 46 23.22 -7.44 18.28
N TYR A 47 23.65 -8.50 18.96
CA TYR A 47 23.03 -9.01 20.18
C TYR A 47 24.03 -9.00 21.34
N SER A 48 23.54 -8.73 22.55
CA SER A 48 24.33 -8.94 23.78
C SER A 48 24.66 -10.43 23.92
N LYS A 49 25.91 -10.78 24.28
CA LYS A 49 26.28 -12.18 24.53
C LYS A 49 25.90 -12.66 25.92
N GLN A 50 25.85 -11.74 26.88
CA GLN A 50 25.61 -12.00 28.29
C GLN A 50 24.63 -10.95 28.81
N ALA A 51 23.89 -11.31 29.86
CA ALA A 51 23.06 -10.35 30.58
C ALA A 51 23.94 -9.29 31.27
N ARG A 52 23.47 -8.05 31.31
CA ARG A 52 24.16 -6.95 32.00
C ARG A 52 23.15 -5.89 32.46
N ASN A 53 23.16 -5.57 33.75
CA ASN A 53 22.25 -4.61 34.37
C ASN A 53 20.78 -4.97 34.09
N LEU A 54 20.07 -4.13 33.33
CA LEU A 54 18.66 -4.29 32.96
C LEU A 54 18.46 -5.01 31.61
N LEU A 55 19.55 -5.43 30.95
CA LEU A 55 19.49 -6.13 29.67
C LEU A 55 19.76 -7.60 29.85
N GLU A 56 18.86 -8.43 29.33
CA GLU A 56 19.05 -9.87 29.24
C GLU A 56 20.18 -10.24 28.26
N ALA A 57 20.66 -11.48 28.37
CA ALA A 57 21.48 -12.06 27.31
C ALA A 57 20.66 -12.15 26.01
N ASN A 58 21.33 -12.06 24.86
CA ASN A 58 20.72 -12.11 23.54
C ASN A 58 19.71 -10.96 23.25
N HIS A 59 19.91 -9.80 23.87
CA HIS A 59 19.14 -8.59 23.60
C HIS A 59 19.66 -7.87 22.34
N GLU A 60 18.76 -7.48 21.43
CA GLU A 60 19.11 -6.74 20.20
C GLU A 60 19.54 -5.31 20.56
N ILE A 61 20.81 -4.96 20.31
CA ILE A 61 21.36 -3.64 20.63
C ILE A 61 21.52 -2.73 19.41
N ALA A 62 21.58 -3.31 18.21
CA ALA A 62 21.65 -2.58 16.95
C ALA A 62 21.16 -3.45 15.80
N ARG A 63 20.64 -2.81 14.77
CA ARG A 63 20.12 -3.45 13.56
C ARG A 63 20.35 -2.54 12.35
N GLU A 64 20.56 -3.15 11.18
CA GLU A 64 20.49 -2.45 9.89
C GLU A 64 19.97 -3.40 8.78
N GLN A 65 19.35 -2.85 7.75
CA GLN A 65 18.88 -3.58 6.56
C GLN A 65 19.43 -2.96 5.27
N PHE A 66 20.07 -3.78 4.45
CA PHE A 66 20.66 -3.40 3.16
C PHE A 66 19.97 -4.10 2.00
N LYS A 67 19.61 -3.35 0.96
CA LYS A 67 19.13 -3.89 -0.31
C LYS A 67 20.29 -4.52 -1.08
N LEU A 68 20.14 -5.76 -1.51
CA LEU A 68 21.14 -6.46 -2.34
C LEU A 68 20.77 -6.51 -3.82
N THR A 69 19.49 -6.32 -4.14
CA THR A 69 18.98 -6.25 -5.51
C THR A 69 18.15 -4.98 -5.70
N PRO A 70 17.95 -4.51 -6.96
CA PRO A 70 16.97 -3.48 -7.25
C PRO A 70 15.57 -3.86 -6.76
N ASP A 71 14.75 -2.84 -6.55
CA ASP A 71 13.36 -3.01 -6.13
C ASP A 71 12.54 -3.72 -7.21
N ALA A 72 11.83 -4.77 -6.82
CA ALA A 72 10.98 -5.59 -7.70
C ALA A 72 9.48 -5.47 -7.36
N PHE A 73 9.07 -4.40 -6.64
CA PHE A 73 7.73 -4.27 -6.05
C PHE A 73 6.56 -4.37 -7.06
N PHE A 74 6.79 -4.05 -8.33
CA PHE A 74 5.75 -3.93 -9.34
C PHE A 74 5.85 -4.95 -10.46
N THR A 75 6.54 -6.08 -10.26
CA THR A 75 6.57 -7.12 -11.29
C THR A 75 5.16 -7.60 -11.57
N THR A 76 4.69 -7.36 -12.79
CA THR A 76 3.36 -7.73 -13.22
C THR A 76 3.25 -9.25 -13.20
N LYS A 77 2.41 -9.78 -12.30
CA LYS A 77 2.03 -11.18 -12.37
C LYS A 77 1.38 -11.40 -13.74
N LYS A 78 1.90 -12.33 -14.53
CA LYS A 78 1.26 -12.72 -15.79
C LYS A 78 -0.15 -13.21 -15.47
N SER A 79 -1.14 -12.68 -16.19
CA SER A 79 -2.56 -13.03 -16.07
C SER A 79 -2.71 -14.55 -16.00
N SER A 80 -3.24 -15.05 -14.87
CA SER A 80 -3.31 -16.49 -14.61
C SER A 80 -4.62 -17.13 -15.06
N SER A 81 -5.61 -16.35 -15.51
CA SER A 81 -6.85 -16.95 -16.02
C SER A 81 -6.62 -17.57 -17.40
N LYS A 82 -7.14 -18.79 -17.56
CA LYS A 82 -7.32 -19.41 -18.88
C LYS A 82 -8.61 -18.94 -19.56
N GLU A 83 -9.50 -18.32 -18.80
CA GLU A 83 -10.79 -17.85 -19.28
C GLU A 83 -10.72 -16.39 -19.74
N ALA A 84 -11.35 -16.12 -20.88
CA ALA A 84 -11.46 -14.79 -21.44
C ALA A 84 -12.46 -13.94 -20.66
N LEU A 85 -12.12 -12.66 -20.46
CA LEU A 85 -13.02 -11.66 -19.89
C LEU A 85 -14.24 -11.47 -20.78
N LYS A 86 -15.42 -11.74 -20.22
CA LYS A 86 -16.71 -11.46 -20.84
C LYS A 86 -17.21 -10.12 -20.31
N VAL A 87 -17.63 -9.25 -21.22
CA VAL A 87 -18.13 -7.91 -20.89
C VAL A 87 -19.50 -7.73 -21.51
N VAL A 88 -20.47 -7.29 -20.72
CA VAL A 88 -21.79 -6.86 -21.17
C VAL A 88 -21.95 -5.39 -20.81
N LYS A 89 -22.24 -4.55 -21.82
CA LYS A 89 -22.39 -3.10 -21.65
C LYS A 89 -23.85 -2.72 -21.90
N ASN A 90 -24.37 -1.81 -21.09
CA ASN A 90 -25.57 -1.03 -21.39
C ASN A 90 -25.28 0.46 -21.10
N ASP A 91 -26.26 1.33 -21.33
CA ASP A 91 -26.11 2.80 -21.22
C ASP A 91 -25.69 3.29 -19.82
N THR A 92 -25.79 2.45 -18.80
CA THR A 92 -25.62 2.84 -17.39
C THR A 92 -24.57 2.02 -16.66
N LYS A 93 -24.24 0.85 -17.19
CA LYS A 93 -23.53 -0.18 -16.45
C LYS A 93 -22.70 -1.07 -17.37
N ILE A 94 -21.56 -1.50 -16.84
CA ILE A 94 -20.71 -2.54 -17.40
C ILE A 94 -20.71 -3.70 -16.42
N SER A 95 -21.15 -4.87 -16.87
CA SER A 95 -20.99 -6.12 -16.14
C SER A 95 -19.84 -6.91 -16.74
N PHE A 96 -18.99 -7.52 -15.91
CA PHE A 96 -17.89 -8.35 -16.40
C PHE A 96 -17.72 -9.63 -15.59
N THR A 97 -17.22 -10.68 -16.24
CA THR A 97 -16.91 -11.96 -15.62
C THR A 97 -15.62 -12.57 -16.19
N SER A 98 -14.86 -13.26 -15.33
CA SER A 98 -13.71 -14.10 -15.69
C SER A 98 -13.61 -15.26 -14.69
N GLY A 99 -13.91 -16.49 -15.12
CA GLY A 99 -14.06 -17.63 -14.20
C GLY A 99 -15.14 -17.37 -13.14
N SER A 100 -14.76 -17.56 -11.88
CA SER A 100 -15.61 -17.29 -10.72
C SER A 100 -15.71 -15.81 -10.35
N LEU A 101 -14.89 -14.96 -10.94
CA LEU A 101 -14.83 -13.53 -10.61
C LEU A 101 -15.87 -12.77 -11.43
N SER A 102 -16.65 -11.91 -10.76
CA SER A 102 -17.63 -11.05 -11.40
C SER A 102 -17.65 -9.66 -10.79
N GLY A 103 -18.04 -8.67 -11.58
CA GLY A 103 -18.19 -7.30 -11.10
C GLY A 103 -19.06 -6.43 -11.99
N GLU A 104 -19.38 -5.26 -11.45
CA GLU A 104 -20.26 -4.26 -12.05
C GLU A 104 -19.68 -2.86 -11.84
N PHE A 105 -19.71 -2.08 -12.90
CA PHE A 105 -19.27 -0.69 -12.92
C PHE A 105 -20.43 0.19 -13.36
N ASP A 106 -20.75 1.22 -12.57
CA ASP A 106 -21.76 2.23 -12.90
C ASP A 106 -21.11 3.36 -13.70
N VAL A 107 -21.52 3.50 -14.96
CA VAL A 107 -21.00 4.49 -15.90
C VAL A 107 -21.49 5.90 -15.59
N ARG A 108 -22.64 6.06 -14.92
CA ARG A 108 -23.16 7.38 -14.51
C ARG A 108 -22.42 7.91 -13.29
N GLN A 109 -22.08 7.02 -12.36
CA GLN A 109 -21.38 7.35 -11.12
C GLN A 109 -19.86 7.20 -11.21
N GLY A 110 -19.34 6.61 -12.29
CA GLY A 110 -17.92 6.44 -12.54
C GLY A 110 -17.22 5.47 -11.58
N LYS A 111 -17.95 4.55 -10.95
CA LYS A 111 -17.44 3.72 -9.85
C LYS A 111 -17.85 2.25 -9.97
N LEU A 112 -17.08 1.38 -9.35
CA LEU A 112 -17.48 0.00 -9.09
C LEU A 112 -18.67 -0.03 -8.12
N THR A 113 -19.66 -0.87 -8.43
CA THR A 113 -20.84 -1.13 -7.60
C THR A 113 -20.91 -2.58 -7.13
N ARG A 114 -20.19 -3.49 -7.79
CA ARG A 114 -20.04 -4.88 -7.38
C ARG A 114 -18.69 -5.43 -7.80
N TYR A 115 -18.10 -6.27 -6.95
CA TYR A 115 -16.92 -7.06 -7.27
C TYR A 115 -16.83 -8.23 -6.30
N GLY A 116 -16.61 -9.44 -6.81
CA GLY A 116 -16.67 -10.62 -5.98
C GLY A 116 -16.26 -11.91 -6.66
N LEU A 117 -16.19 -12.97 -5.86
CA LEU A 117 -15.93 -14.33 -6.29
C LEU A 117 -17.16 -15.18 -6.03
N ASN A 118 -17.51 -16.06 -6.96
CA ASN A 118 -18.68 -16.95 -6.86
C ASN A 118 -19.97 -16.19 -6.51
N ASN A 119 -20.15 -15.00 -7.11
CA ASN A 119 -21.23 -14.06 -6.84
C ASN A 119 -21.29 -13.46 -5.42
N ASN A 120 -20.35 -13.78 -4.53
CA ASN A 120 -20.25 -13.20 -3.19
C ASN A 120 -19.44 -11.91 -3.21
N GLN A 121 -20.04 -10.83 -2.70
CA GLN A 121 -19.38 -9.54 -2.52
C GLN A 121 -18.62 -9.52 -1.19
N TRP A 122 -17.39 -9.03 -1.22
CA TRP A 122 -16.44 -9.06 -0.11
C TRP A 122 -15.94 -7.68 0.32
N MET A 123 -16.37 -6.62 -0.37
CA MET A 123 -16.13 -5.22 -0.02
C MET A 123 -17.45 -4.54 0.31
N MET A 124 -17.49 -3.80 1.41
CA MET A 124 -18.63 -2.93 1.74
C MET A 124 -18.53 -1.61 0.98
N GLN A 125 -17.31 -1.08 0.85
CA GLN A 125 -17.01 0.09 0.05
C GLN A 125 -15.78 -0.17 -0.83
N PHE A 126 -15.93 0.01 -2.14
CA PHE A 126 -14.82 -0.02 -3.09
C PHE A 126 -13.85 1.15 -2.89
N PRO A 127 -12.61 1.09 -3.42
CA PRO A 127 -11.67 2.21 -3.33
C PRO A 127 -12.30 3.53 -3.78
N GLN A 128 -12.31 4.52 -2.88
CA GLN A 128 -12.74 5.90 -3.14
C GLN A 128 -11.63 6.88 -2.75
N PRO A 129 -11.50 8.03 -3.43
CA PRO A 129 -10.51 9.04 -3.05
C PRO A 129 -10.63 9.44 -1.58
N TYR A 130 -9.50 9.58 -0.91
CA TYR A 130 -9.42 10.05 0.47
C TYR A 130 -8.14 10.87 0.67
N PHE A 131 -8.31 12.12 1.09
CA PHE A 131 -7.26 13.16 1.07
C PHE A 131 -6.91 13.70 2.45
N TRP A 132 -7.42 13.07 3.50
CA TRP A 132 -7.31 13.55 4.88
C TRP A 132 -6.73 12.47 5.78
N ARG A 133 -6.21 12.89 6.94
CA ARG A 133 -5.81 12.02 8.06
C ARG A 133 -6.33 12.62 9.36
N ALA A 134 -6.55 11.80 10.38
CA ALA A 134 -6.88 12.33 11.70
C ALA A 134 -5.68 13.15 12.25
N PRO A 135 -5.84 14.43 12.64
CA PRO A 135 -4.69 15.25 13.04
C PRO A 135 -3.96 14.69 14.27
N THR A 136 -2.63 14.66 14.20
CA THR A 136 -1.73 14.39 15.33
C THR A 136 -1.55 15.64 16.20
N ASP A 137 -0.93 15.51 17.38
CA ASP A 137 -0.55 16.69 18.20
C ASP A 137 0.32 17.70 17.43
N ASN A 138 1.24 17.22 16.59
CA ASN A 138 2.08 18.07 15.74
C ASN A 138 1.24 18.86 14.72
N ASP A 139 0.22 18.22 14.13
CA ASP A 139 -0.71 18.86 13.20
C ASP A 139 -1.56 19.94 13.90
N PHE A 140 -1.97 19.73 15.15
CA PHE A 140 -2.61 20.79 15.93
C PHE A 140 -1.63 21.93 16.23
N GLY A 141 -0.39 21.62 16.63
CA GLY A 141 0.65 22.59 16.94
C GLY A 141 1.02 23.48 15.75
N ASN A 142 0.94 22.97 14.53
CA ASN A 142 1.21 23.72 13.29
C ASN A 142 -0.06 24.27 12.59
N GLN A 143 -1.24 24.13 13.21
CA GLN A 143 -2.54 24.59 12.69
C GLN A 143 -3.00 23.92 11.39
N MET A 144 -2.47 22.74 11.05
CA MET A 144 -2.86 21.97 9.87
C MET A 144 -4.39 21.78 9.71
N PRO A 145 -5.19 21.50 10.75
CA PRO A 145 -6.64 21.37 10.60
C PRO A 145 -7.32 22.62 10.04
N ALA A 146 -6.83 23.81 10.39
CA ALA A 146 -7.35 25.08 9.91
C ALA A 146 -6.80 25.41 8.51
N LEU A 147 -5.48 25.24 8.31
CA LEU A 147 -4.80 25.62 7.07
C LEU A 147 -5.11 24.68 5.90
N MET A 148 -5.29 23.39 6.17
CA MET A 148 -5.45 22.34 5.15
C MET A 148 -6.86 21.75 5.13
N GLY A 149 -7.78 22.25 5.98
CA GLY A 149 -9.11 21.67 6.19
C GLY A 149 -9.98 21.53 4.95
N VAL A 150 -9.67 22.24 3.86
CA VAL A 150 -10.32 22.11 2.56
C VAL A 150 -10.25 20.66 2.01
N TRP A 151 -9.17 19.93 2.34
CA TRP A 151 -8.97 18.55 1.91
C TRP A 151 -9.83 17.53 2.67
N ARG A 152 -10.34 17.90 3.86
CA ARG A 152 -11.15 17.01 4.71
C ARG A 152 -12.40 16.50 4.00
N THR A 153 -13.02 17.34 3.17
CA THR A 153 -14.26 17.01 2.45
C THR A 153 -14.14 17.11 0.94
N ALA A 154 -12.94 17.39 0.39
CA ALA A 154 -12.72 17.53 -1.05
C ALA A 154 -13.21 16.31 -1.86
N HIS A 155 -13.13 15.12 -1.28
CA HIS A 155 -13.57 13.85 -1.91
C HIS A 155 -15.09 13.57 -1.78
N VAL A 156 -15.79 14.26 -0.88
CA VAL A 156 -17.22 14.04 -0.56
C VAL A 156 -18.09 14.54 -1.72
N ASN A 157 -17.88 15.78 -2.15
CA ASN A 157 -18.68 16.43 -3.19
C ASN A 157 -18.06 16.30 -4.58
N ARG A 158 -17.58 15.11 -4.94
CA ARG A 158 -17.05 14.86 -6.28
C ARG A 158 -18.19 14.71 -7.29
N SER A 159 -18.07 15.34 -8.45
CA SER A 159 -19.01 15.18 -9.57
C SER A 159 -18.32 14.46 -10.72
N VAL A 160 -18.99 13.49 -11.34
CA VAL A 160 -18.52 12.88 -12.60
C VAL A 160 -18.66 13.91 -13.72
N LYS A 161 -17.55 14.19 -14.42
CA LYS A 161 -17.53 15.04 -15.61
C LYS A 161 -17.63 14.21 -16.88
N GLN A 162 -16.87 13.12 -16.94
CA GLN A 162 -16.85 12.25 -18.10
C GLN A 162 -16.49 10.82 -17.69
N VAL A 163 -17.11 9.85 -18.36
CA VAL A 163 -16.68 8.45 -18.34
C VAL A 163 -16.46 8.00 -19.77
N THR A 164 -15.25 7.57 -20.08
CA THR A 164 -14.85 7.08 -21.40
C THR A 164 -14.52 5.60 -21.30
N VAL A 165 -15.34 4.76 -21.94
CA VAL A 165 -15.16 3.31 -21.98
C VAL A 165 -14.48 2.95 -23.30
N GLY A 166 -13.28 2.38 -23.23
CA GLY A 166 -12.56 1.98 -24.43
C GLY A 166 -13.07 0.68 -25.06
N GLY A 167 -12.44 0.31 -26.19
CA GLY A 167 -12.53 -1.03 -26.74
C GLY A 167 -11.80 -2.04 -25.86
N GLN A 168 -12.26 -3.30 -25.86
CA GLN A 168 -11.53 -4.37 -25.18
C GLN A 168 -10.22 -4.65 -25.92
N THR A 169 -9.12 -4.73 -25.18
CA THR A 169 -7.75 -4.91 -25.69
C THR A 169 -7.18 -6.25 -25.22
N ALA A 170 -5.97 -6.59 -25.68
CA ALA A 170 -5.22 -7.74 -25.15
C ALA A 170 -4.94 -7.65 -23.63
N ALA A 171 -4.94 -6.44 -23.05
CA ALA A 171 -4.74 -6.22 -21.62
C ALA A 171 -6.03 -6.26 -20.79
N GLY A 172 -7.20 -6.13 -21.44
CA GLY A 172 -8.49 -5.99 -20.77
C GLY A 172 -9.32 -4.80 -21.28
N LEU A 173 -10.32 -4.40 -20.50
CA LEU A 173 -11.20 -3.27 -20.79
C LEU A 173 -10.76 -2.01 -20.03
N PRO A 174 -10.27 -0.97 -20.71
CA PRO A 174 -9.95 0.31 -20.09
C PRO A 174 -11.21 1.18 -19.92
N ILE A 175 -11.32 1.84 -18.78
CA ILE A 175 -12.35 2.83 -18.45
C ILE A 175 -11.65 4.02 -17.81
N HIS A 176 -11.78 5.19 -18.43
CA HIS A 176 -11.25 6.45 -17.91
C HIS A 176 -12.38 7.26 -17.28
N VAL A 177 -12.21 7.68 -16.03
CA VAL A 177 -13.20 8.50 -15.32
C VAL A 177 -12.58 9.83 -14.95
N GLN A 178 -13.26 10.91 -15.31
CA GLN A 178 -12.92 12.26 -14.93
C GLN A 178 -13.92 12.76 -13.90
N TYR A 179 -13.41 13.13 -12.74
CA TYR A 179 -14.15 13.79 -11.68
C TYR A 179 -13.71 15.24 -11.55
N ASN A 180 -14.61 16.07 -11.01
CA ASN A 180 -14.25 17.33 -10.40
C ASN A 180 -14.44 17.23 -8.88
N LEU A 181 -13.41 17.57 -8.11
CA LEU A 181 -13.51 17.73 -6.66
C LEU A 181 -14.13 19.10 -6.38
N SER A 182 -15.47 19.18 -6.35
CA SER A 182 -16.20 20.45 -6.47
C SER A 182 -15.85 21.49 -5.40
N ASN A 183 -15.49 21.06 -4.18
CA ASN A 183 -15.15 21.98 -3.09
C ASN A 183 -13.82 22.71 -3.29
N VAL A 184 -12.93 22.17 -4.13
CA VAL A 184 -11.58 22.71 -4.41
C VAL A 184 -11.39 23.05 -5.89
N ASP A 185 -12.39 22.74 -6.72
CA ASP A 185 -12.33 22.82 -8.19
C ASP A 185 -11.07 22.16 -8.75
N VAL A 186 -10.82 20.89 -8.39
CA VAL A 186 -9.63 20.15 -8.83
C VAL A 186 -10.04 18.97 -9.72
N PRO A 187 -9.46 18.83 -10.92
CA PRO A 187 -9.59 17.62 -11.73
C PRO A 187 -8.98 16.42 -11.01
N TYR A 188 -9.75 15.33 -10.93
CA TYR A 188 -9.32 14.06 -10.37
C TYR A 188 -9.69 12.95 -11.34
N THR A 189 -8.73 12.15 -11.77
CA THR A 189 -8.97 11.06 -12.74
C THR A 189 -8.76 9.71 -12.08
N VAL A 190 -9.55 8.74 -12.53
CA VAL A 190 -9.36 7.33 -12.18
C VAL A 190 -9.44 6.48 -13.44
N ASP A 191 -8.34 5.83 -13.77
CA ASP A 191 -8.27 4.81 -14.81
C ASP A 191 -8.48 3.43 -14.20
N TYR A 192 -9.53 2.75 -14.64
CA TYR A 192 -9.77 1.35 -14.35
C TYR A 192 -9.37 0.52 -15.57
N LEU A 193 -8.52 -0.49 -15.37
CA LEU A 193 -8.29 -1.55 -16.34
C LEU A 193 -8.82 -2.85 -15.75
N ILE A 194 -9.98 -3.29 -16.25
CA ILE A 194 -10.53 -4.61 -15.93
C ILE A 194 -9.76 -5.62 -16.78
N GLN A 195 -8.85 -6.35 -16.15
CA GLN A 195 -7.93 -7.28 -16.81
C GLN A 195 -8.64 -8.57 -17.21
N ASN A 196 -7.99 -9.36 -18.08
CA ASN A 196 -8.57 -10.58 -18.62
C ASN A 196 -8.86 -11.65 -17.55
N ASP A 197 -8.13 -11.65 -16.45
CA ASP A 197 -8.35 -12.50 -15.27
C ASP A 197 -9.35 -11.93 -14.26
N GLY A 198 -10.00 -10.82 -14.60
CA GLY A 198 -10.93 -10.13 -13.72
C GLY A 198 -10.28 -9.29 -12.63
N SER A 199 -8.95 -9.28 -12.50
CA SER A 199 -8.27 -8.30 -11.65
C SER A 199 -8.53 -6.88 -12.18
N ILE A 200 -8.49 -5.89 -11.29
CA ILE A 200 -8.71 -4.49 -11.66
C ILE A 200 -7.49 -3.69 -11.26
N LYS A 201 -6.80 -3.14 -12.25
CA LYS A 201 -5.78 -2.12 -12.01
C LYS A 201 -6.47 -0.76 -11.93
N ILE A 202 -6.24 -0.04 -10.83
CA ILE A 202 -6.77 1.30 -10.60
C ILE A 202 -5.60 2.27 -10.55
N THR A 203 -5.62 3.29 -11.40
CA THR A 203 -4.64 4.39 -11.40
C THR A 203 -5.39 5.67 -11.10
N ALA A 204 -5.06 6.34 -10.00
CA ALA A 204 -5.63 7.62 -9.62
C ALA A 204 -4.63 8.74 -9.86
N ALA A 205 -5.10 9.88 -10.38
CA ALA A 205 -4.29 11.09 -10.51
C ALA A 205 -5.09 12.33 -10.11
N ILE A 206 -4.37 13.33 -9.62
CA ILE A 206 -4.90 14.65 -9.28
C ILE A 206 -4.05 15.69 -10.02
N ASP A 207 -4.72 16.66 -10.65
CA ASP A 207 -4.02 17.75 -11.32
C ASP A 207 -4.19 19.05 -10.52
N MET A 208 -3.12 19.42 -9.81
CA MET A 208 -3.07 20.67 -9.04
C MET A 208 -2.47 21.83 -9.84
N THR A 209 -2.22 21.66 -11.14
CA THR A 209 -1.62 22.71 -11.98
C THR A 209 -2.48 23.97 -11.98
N GLY A 210 -1.85 25.11 -11.65
CA GLY A 210 -2.53 26.40 -11.60
C GLY A 210 -3.50 26.57 -10.42
N LYS A 211 -3.54 25.63 -9.47
CA LYS A 211 -4.38 25.72 -8.26
C LYS A 211 -3.58 26.32 -7.11
N ASN A 212 -4.13 27.34 -6.46
CA ASN A 212 -3.59 27.91 -5.23
C ASN A 212 -4.26 27.23 -4.02
N LEU A 213 -3.77 26.04 -3.66
CA LEU A 213 -4.31 25.22 -2.58
C LEU A 213 -3.21 24.89 -1.56
N PRO A 214 -3.56 24.66 -0.29
CA PRO A 214 -2.59 24.23 0.71
C PRO A 214 -2.07 22.83 0.40
N GLU A 215 -0.96 22.45 1.07
CA GLU A 215 -0.39 21.11 0.99
C GLU A 215 -1.44 20.02 1.20
N LEU A 216 -1.31 18.93 0.45
CA LEU A 216 -2.19 17.77 0.49
C LEU A 216 -1.72 16.79 1.58
N PRO A 217 -2.48 16.57 2.67
CA PRO A 217 -2.04 15.76 3.81
C PRO A 217 -1.81 14.27 3.50
N ARG A 218 -2.58 13.74 2.54
CA ARG A 218 -2.54 12.35 2.08
C ARG A 218 -3.08 12.29 0.66
N PHE A 219 -2.46 11.49 -0.19
CA PHE A 219 -3.02 11.10 -1.48
C PHE A 219 -3.22 9.60 -1.51
N GLY A 220 -4.47 9.15 -1.61
CA GLY A 220 -4.77 7.73 -1.63
C GLY A 220 -6.26 7.45 -1.79
N MET A 221 -6.60 6.17 -1.61
CA MET A 221 -7.97 5.70 -1.66
C MET A 221 -8.30 4.93 -0.39
N ARG A 222 -9.56 4.98 0.05
CA ARG A 222 -10.09 4.23 1.18
C ARG A 222 -11.13 3.22 0.69
N MET A 223 -11.07 2.03 1.26
CA MET A 223 -12.04 0.95 1.06
C MET A 223 -12.51 0.45 2.42
N GLU A 224 -13.64 -0.25 2.46
CA GLU A 224 -14.19 -0.84 3.68
C GLU A 224 -14.47 -2.32 3.44
N LEU A 225 -13.96 -3.15 4.35
CA LEU A 225 -14.12 -4.60 4.34
C LEU A 225 -15.03 -5.04 5.51
N PRO A 226 -15.75 -6.17 5.37
CA PRO A 226 -16.45 -6.80 6.49
C PRO A 226 -15.53 -7.11 7.67
N GLU A 227 -16.04 -6.99 8.89
CA GLU A 227 -15.32 -7.28 10.14
C GLU A 227 -14.84 -8.75 10.25
N THR A 228 -15.42 -9.66 9.47
CA THR A 228 -15.00 -11.06 9.43
C THR A 228 -13.56 -11.25 8.93
N TYR A 229 -12.98 -10.26 8.25
CA TYR A 229 -11.59 -10.26 7.81
C TYR A 229 -10.64 -9.76 8.90
N LYS A 230 -10.25 -10.67 9.81
CA LYS A 230 -9.42 -10.33 10.98
C LYS A 230 -7.91 -10.53 10.79
N ASN A 231 -7.51 -11.35 9.83
CA ASN A 231 -6.10 -11.66 9.60
C ASN A 231 -5.52 -10.71 8.53
N LEU A 232 -4.38 -10.10 8.84
CA LEU A 232 -3.60 -9.27 7.92
C LEU A 232 -2.30 -10.01 7.56
N SER A 233 -1.93 -9.92 6.29
CA SER A 233 -0.58 -10.29 5.84
C SER A 233 -0.12 -9.27 4.82
N TYR A 234 1.08 -8.75 4.99
CA TYR A 234 1.65 -7.75 4.08
C TYR A 234 3.15 -7.96 3.90
N TYR A 235 3.65 -7.51 2.75
CA TYR A 235 5.07 -7.39 2.47
C TYR A 235 5.42 -5.90 2.44
N GLY A 236 6.23 -5.46 3.40
CA GLY A 236 6.50 -4.04 3.60
C GLY A 236 7.23 -3.78 4.91
N ARG A 237 7.26 -2.52 5.35
CA ARG A 237 7.92 -2.12 6.59
C ARG A 237 7.09 -2.49 7.82
N GLY A 238 7.72 -3.09 8.82
CA GLY A 238 7.08 -3.42 10.09
C GLY A 238 8.05 -3.91 11.18
N PRO A 239 7.56 -4.56 12.24
CA PRO A 239 6.14 -4.86 12.49
C PRO A 239 5.34 -3.66 13.01
N TRP A 240 6.01 -2.64 13.53
CA TRP A 240 5.39 -1.45 14.12
C TRP A 240 5.05 -0.38 13.09
N GLU A 241 4.08 0.45 13.45
CA GLU A 241 3.70 1.68 12.74
C GLU A 241 4.93 2.53 12.36
N ASN A 242 4.97 2.97 11.11
CA ASN A 242 6.01 3.83 10.58
C ASN A 242 5.46 4.85 9.57
N TYR A 243 6.12 5.99 9.47
CA TYR A 243 5.79 7.08 8.53
C TYR A 243 6.95 7.40 7.60
N SER A 244 6.70 8.25 6.61
CA SER A 244 7.70 8.70 5.64
C SER A 244 8.99 9.25 6.28
N ASP A 245 8.87 9.88 7.44
CA ASP A 245 9.94 10.51 8.22
C ASP A 245 10.36 9.69 9.48
N ARG A 246 9.67 8.58 9.77
CA ARG A 246 9.95 7.70 10.93
C ARG A 246 9.81 6.22 10.54
N ASN A 247 10.78 5.69 9.80
CA ASN A 247 10.70 4.30 9.29
C ASN A 247 12.00 3.48 9.32
N THR A 248 13.10 4.02 9.83
CA THR A 248 14.42 3.36 9.80
C THR A 248 14.48 2.10 10.66
N ALA A 249 13.71 2.03 11.75
CA ALA A 249 13.61 0.85 12.60
C ALA A 249 12.73 -0.26 12.00
N SER A 250 11.85 0.07 11.06
CA SER A 250 10.86 -0.84 10.47
C SER A 250 11.41 -1.47 9.20
N PHE A 251 11.83 -2.72 9.30
CA PHE A 251 12.46 -3.44 8.19
C PHE A 251 11.43 -3.96 7.21
N ILE A 252 11.82 -4.07 5.93
CA ILE A 252 11.02 -4.70 4.89
C ILE A 252 11.09 -6.22 5.07
N ARG A 253 9.94 -6.83 5.37
CA ARG A 253 9.75 -8.29 5.50
C ARG A 253 8.32 -8.68 5.14
N GLN A 254 8.04 -9.97 5.16
CA GLN A 254 6.67 -10.46 5.23
C GLN A 254 6.22 -10.47 6.70
N TYR A 255 5.10 -9.80 6.97
CA TYR A 255 4.46 -9.72 8.28
C TYR A 255 3.08 -10.36 8.24
N GLN A 256 2.68 -10.95 9.36
CA GLN A 256 1.36 -11.49 9.60
C GLN A 256 0.90 -10.99 10.96
N ASP A 257 -0.34 -10.52 11.04
CA ASP A 257 -0.90 -9.99 12.28
C ASP A 257 -2.44 -10.07 12.28
N GLN A 258 -3.06 -9.71 13.40
CA GLN A 258 -4.50 -9.43 13.49
C GLN A 258 -4.77 -7.94 13.22
N VAL A 259 -5.91 -7.63 12.59
CA VAL A 259 -6.37 -6.25 12.34
C VAL A 259 -6.49 -5.46 13.64
N GLU A 260 -6.88 -6.10 14.75
CA GLU A 260 -6.99 -5.46 16.07
C GLU A 260 -5.64 -4.99 16.63
N ASN A 261 -4.51 -5.45 16.08
CA ASN A 261 -3.17 -5.00 16.47
C ASN A 261 -2.64 -3.88 15.56
N GLN A 262 -3.40 -3.46 14.54
CA GLN A 262 -2.95 -2.51 13.51
C GLN A 262 -3.39 -1.07 13.78
N TYR A 263 -3.57 -0.71 15.05
CA TYR A 263 -3.73 0.66 15.49
C TYR A 263 -2.96 0.87 16.79
N ALA A 264 -2.52 2.10 17.04
CA ALA A 264 -1.83 2.41 18.29
C ALA A 264 -2.85 2.78 19.38
N ASP A 265 -3.14 1.82 20.25
CA ASP A 265 -4.04 1.98 21.40
C ASP A 265 -3.43 2.83 22.54
N SER A 266 -2.12 3.06 22.50
CA SER A 266 -1.37 3.79 23.52
C SER A 266 -1.47 5.32 23.43
N TYR A 267 -1.95 5.88 22.31
CA TYR A 267 -2.18 7.32 22.22
C TYR A 267 -3.41 7.72 23.05
N ILE A 268 -3.19 8.48 24.14
CA ILE A 268 -4.26 8.91 25.06
C ILE A 268 -5.38 9.67 24.32
N ARG A 269 -5.01 10.52 23.35
CA ARG A 269 -5.96 11.11 22.42
C ARG A 269 -5.88 10.36 21.08
N PRO A 270 -6.99 9.79 20.58
CA PRO A 270 -7.01 9.18 19.27
C PRO A 270 -6.54 10.15 18.17
N GLN A 271 -5.69 9.64 17.29
CA GLN A 271 -5.08 10.36 16.18
C GLN A 271 -4.81 9.38 15.04
N GLU A 272 -4.27 9.83 13.91
CA GLU A 272 -3.77 8.91 12.88
C GLU A 272 -2.71 7.99 13.51
N SER A 273 -2.88 6.69 13.30
CA SER A 273 -2.01 5.62 13.80
C SER A 273 -1.90 4.46 12.81
#